data_AF-A0A0M3K654-F1
#
_entry.id   AF-A0A0M3K654-F1
#
_cell.length_a   1.000
_cell.length_b   1.000
_cell.length_c   1.000
_cell.angle_alpha   90.00
_cell.angle_beta   90.00
_cell.angle_gamma   90.00
#
_symmetry.space_group_name_H-M   'P 1'
#
loop_
_entity.id
_entity.type
_entity.pdbx_description
1 polymer ?
#
loop_
_entity_poly.entity_id
_entity_poly.type
_entity_poly.pdbx_seq_one_letter_code
_entity_poly.pdbx_strand_id
1 'polypeptide(L)'
;LYEGDIVCPHTNLPQHLQTIQAIGSAVGALLAGHIADYYGRKWVTYSGAVQMTVFGFMGALSVNWQMLAFAMLGMGFSYGVLIDASMTLACETVGRRYRIVQTLAFQWSLALQVSSLCAYLTGEWRRYLLVMNASSLPVLALMLFWLESPRWLIQKKRYTEAAFNINRISYYNRSQETFSPNDLVHIKVHDGDRRMFLSIGALISTPNLTAYSFVMFMSALTVEMCVAVILFDVQAKLYPTVIRAMAVGVFGVVERIGGGLAPQLITVNHLVWSQAAVTVTTVVVFISLLSGYMILPETRNASMPDLIESASEKSCSTTNKTHSEQHSMKTFVK
;
A
#
# COMPACT_ATOMS: atom_id res chain seq x y z
N LEU A 1 28.04 2.89 12.17
CA LEU A 1 26.95 3.82 12.51
C LEU A 1 26.94 3.99 14.02
N TYR A 2 27.46 5.11 14.54
CA TYR A 2 27.21 5.47 15.93
C TYR A 2 25.73 5.87 16.03
N GLU A 3 24.98 5.26 16.95
CA GLU A 3 23.55 5.51 17.13
C GLU A 3 23.24 7.00 17.35
N GLY A 4 24.21 7.77 17.86
CA GLY A 4 24.10 9.22 18.02
C GLY A 4 23.96 10.02 16.73
N ASP A 5 24.53 9.57 15.60
CA ASP A 5 24.53 10.36 14.34
C ASP A 5 23.20 10.27 13.57
N ILE A 6 22.41 9.21 13.79
CA ILE A 6 21.09 9.05 13.17
C ILE A 6 19.99 9.71 14.02
N VAL A 7 20.22 9.77 15.34
CA VAL A 7 19.25 10.23 16.35
C VAL A 7 19.41 11.73 16.67
N CYS A 8 20.40 12.40 16.09
CA CYS A 8 20.58 13.84 16.27
C CYS A 8 19.34 14.63 15.77
N PRO A 9 18.81 15.58 16.57
CA PRO A 9 17.55 16.28 16.29
C PRO A 9 17.57 17.19 15.05
N HIS A 10 18.73 17.38 14.41
CA HIS A 10 18.90 18.28 13.25
C HIS A 10 19.20 17.57 11.93
N THR A 11 19.19 16.23 11.87
CA THR A 11 19.45 15.50 10.63
C THR A 11 18.16 14.99 9.97
N ASN A 12 17.85 15.48 8.76
CA ASN A 12 16.72 15.01 7.93
C ASN A 12 16.97 13.62 7.30
N LEU A 13 17.93 12.86 7.83
CA LEU A 13 18.41 11.60 7.26
C LEU A 13 17.31 10.52 7.16
N PRO A 14 16.44 10.30 8.16
CA PRO A 14 15.35 9.32 8.05
C PRO A 14 14.36 9.65 6.94
N GLN A 15 14.05 10.94 6.74
CA GLN A 15 13.14 11.40 5.68
C GLN A 15 13.78 11.15 4.30
N HIS A 16 15.06 11.47 4.13
CA HIS A 16 15.79 11.16 2.90
C HIS A 16 15.79 9.66 2.59
N LEU A 17 16.01 8.82 3.60
CA LEU A 17 15.98 7.36 3.44
C LEU A 17 14.60 6.84 3.00
N GLN A 18 13.51 7.38 3.55
CA GLN A 18 12.15 7.07 3.09
C GLN A 18 11.90 7.51 1.65
N THR A 19 12.37 8.70 1.26
CA THR A 19 12.24 9.15 -0.14
C THR A 19 13.00 8.26 -1.11
N ILE A 20 14.20 7.80 -0.73
CA ILE A 20 15.01 6.88 -1.55
C ILE A 20 14.27 5.54 -1.73
N GLN A 21 13.66 5.02 -0.67
CA GLN A 21 12.84 3.80 -0.75
C GLN A 21 11.62 3.99 -1.66
N ALA A 22 10.94 5.13 -1.56
CA ALA A 22 9.78 5.45 -2.40
C ALA A 22 10.15 5.55 -3.88
N ILE A 23 11.30 6.18 -4.21
CA ILE A 23 11.83 6.22 -5.58
C ILE A 23 12.08 4.79 -6.09
N GLY A 24 12.70 3.94 -5.27
CA GLY A 24 12.91 2.53 -5.60
C GLY A 24 11.60 1.84 -5.94
N SER A 25 10.58 1.98 -5.08
CA SER A 25 9.26 1.39 -5.28
C SER A 25 8.56 1.87 -6.55
N ALA A 26 8.64 3.17 -6.86
CA ALA A 26 8.06 3.72 -8.07
C ALA A 26 8.69 3.11 -9.34
N VAL A 27 10.02 3.04 -9.37
CA VAL A 27 10.75 2.42 -10.49
C VAL A 27 10.43 0.92 -10.59
N GLY A 28 10.37 0.23 -9.45
CA GLY A 28 10.02 -1.19 -9.38
C GLY A 28 8.64 -1.47 -9.96
N ALA A 29 7.60 -0.74 -9.53
CA ALA A 29 6.23 -0.92 -9.98
C ALA A 29 6.07 -0.66 -11.49
N LEU A 30 6.72 0.39 -12.03
CA LEU A 30 6.68 0.70 -13.46
C LEU A 30 7.25 -0.44 -14.32
N LEU A 31 8.29 -1.14 -13.84
CA LEU A 31 8.90 -2.24 -14.58
C LEU A 31 8.23 -3.59 -14.30
N ALA A 32 7.61 -3.76 -13.13
CA ALA A 32 7.05 -5.02 -12.64
C ALA A 32 6.10 -5.67 -13.64
N GLY A 33 5.10 -4.92 -14.11
CA GLY A 33 4.07 -5.43 -15.02
C GLY A 33 4.66 -5.96 -16.32
N HIS A 34 5.57 -5.21 -16.94
CA HIS A 34 6.21 -5.58 -18.20
C HIS A 34 7.10 -6.82 -18.06
N ILE A 35 7.90 -6.88 -17.00
CA ILE A 35 8.79 -8.01 -16.73
C ILE A 35 7.93 -9.25 -16.44
N ALA A 36 6.85 -9.11 -15.67
CA ALA A 36 5.95 -10.21 -15.34
C ALA A 36 5.19 -10.75 -16.56
N ASP A 37 4.82 -9.89 -17.51
CA ASP A 37 4.20 -10.29 -18.78
C ASP A 37 5.18 -11.09 -19.66
N TYR A 38 6.47 -10.76 -19.59
CA TYR A 38 7.49 -11.41 -20.41
C TYR A 38 7.99 -12.73 -19.82
N TYR A 39 8.44 -12.72 -18.57
CA TYR A 39 9.12 -13.85 -17.91
C TYR A 39 8.16 -14.80 -17.18
N GLY A 40 6.95 -14.35 -16.86
CA GLY A 40 5.98 -15.11 -16.07
C GLY A 40 5.78 -14.51 -14.68
N ARG A 41 4.55 -14.64 -14.16
CA ARG A 41 4.15 -13.99 -12.90
C ARG A 41 4.89 -14.60 -11.72
N LYS A 42 4.93 -15.95 -11.64
CA LYS A 42 5.59 -16.68 -10.55
C LYS A 42 7.04 -16.27 -10.39
N TRP A 43 7.80 -16.29 -11.48
CA TRP A 43 9.24 -16.06 -11.42
C TRP A 43 9.59 -14.61 -11.06
N VAL A 44 8.80 -13.64 -11.53
CA VAL A 44 8.99 -12.23 -11.15
C VAL A 44 8.65 -11.98 -9.69
N THR A 45 7.57 -12.57 -9.18
CA THR A 45 7.26 -12.55 -7.75
C THR A 45 8.39 -13.18 -6.93
N TYR A 46 8.89 -14.34 -7.36
CA TYR A 46 9.98 -15.02 -6.67
C TYR A 46 11.27 -14.20 -6.67
N SER A 47 11.67 -13.63 -7.81
CA SER A 47 12.86 -12.78 -7.89
C SER A 47 12.74 -11.52 -7.03
N GLY A 48 11.56 -10.89 -7.01
CA GLY A 48 11.31 -9.72 -6.15
C GLY A 48 11.39 -10.07 -4.66
N ALA A 49 10.87 -11.24 -4.27
CA ALA A 49 10.96 -11.71 -2.89
C ALA A 49 12.41 -12.01 -2.48
N VAL A 50 13.20 -12.66 -3.34
CA VAL A 50 14.63 -12.93 -3.09
C VAL A 50 15.41 -11.61 -2.97
N GLN A 51 15.21 -10.67 -3.89
CA GLN A 51 15.86 -9.36 -3.84
C GLN A 51 15.49 -8.60 -2.55
N MET A 52 14.21 -8.61 -2.17
CA MET A 52 13.74 -8.01 -0.92
C MET A 52 14.48 -8.56 0.29
N THR A 53 14.59 -9.89 0.41
CA THR A 53 15.29 -10.52 1.55
C THR A 53 16.79 -10.21 1.54
N VAL A 54 17.44 -10.21 0.37
CA VAL A 54 18.88 -9.87 0.25
C VAL A 54 19.14 -8.42 0.69
N PHE A 55 18.37 -7.47 0.16
CA PHE A 55 18.51 -6.06 0.55
C PHE A 55 18.06 -5.80 1.99
N GLY A 56 17.10 -6.57 2.50
CA GLY A 56 16.69 -6.52 3.90
C GLY A 56 17.80 -6.94 4.87
N PHE A 57 18.50 -8.04 4.59
CA PHE A 57 19.69 -8.44 5.36
C PHE A 57 20.83 -7.43 5.22
N MET A 58 21.05 -6.86 4.03
CA MET A 58 22.02 -5.78 3.82
C MET A 58 21.69 -4.54 4.67
N GLY A 59 20.41 -4.17 4.77
CA GLY A 59 19.96 -3.08 5.62
C GLY A 59 20.18 -3.36 7.11
N ALA A 60 19.90 -4.59 7.56
CA ALA A 60 20.09 -5.01 8.94
C ALA A 60 21.57 -5.02 9.38
N LEU A 61 22.47 -5.39 8.46
CA LEU A 61 23.92 -5.43 8.69
C LEU A 61 24.65 -4.13 8.29
N SER A 62 23.90 -3.05 8.03
CA SER A 62 24.47 -1.80 7.55
C SER A 62 25.45 -1.15 8.55
N VAL A 63 26.65 -0.84 8.04
CA VAL A 63 27.73 -0.19 8.81
C VAL A 63 27.76 1.32 8.57
N ASN A 64 27.37 1.76 7.36
CA ASN A 64 27.37 3.15 6.90
C ASN A 64 25.98 3.57 6.38
N TRP A 65 25.64 4.87 6.45
CA TRP A 65 24.35 5.38 5.97
C TRP A 65 24.14 5.17 4.47
N GLN A 66 25.21 5.20 3.66
CA GLN A 66 25.15 4.96 2.22
C GLN A 66 24.74 3.51 1.89
N MET A 67 25.26 2.55 2.66
CA MET A 67 24.90 1.14 2.55
C MET A 67 23.44 0.92 2.96
N LEU A 68 22.98 1.61 4.02
CA LEU A 68 21.57 1.60 4.41
C LEU A 68 20.68 2.23 3.33
N ALA A 69 21.08 3.35 2.74
CA ALA A 69 20.35 4.01 1.65
C ALA A 69 20.23 3.13 0.41
N PHE A 70 21.32 2.46 0.03
CA PHE A 70 21.32 1.50 -1.09
C PHE A 70 20.43 0.28 -0.79
N ALA A 71 20.49 -0.25 0.42
CA ALA A 71 19.61 -1.33 0.86
C ALA A 71 18.13 -0.90 0.81
N MET A 72 17.80 0.32 1.25
CA MET A 72 16.44 0.85 1.20
C MET A 72 15.94 1.10 -0.22
N LEU A 73 16.80 1.58 -1.12
CA LEU A 73 16.48 1.68 -2.55
C LEU A 73 16.16 0.29 -3.14
N GLY A 74 17.00 -0.70 -2.85
CA GLY A 74 16.83 -2.08 -3.32
C GLY A 74 15.58 -2.76 -2.76
N MET A 75 15.30 -2.59 -1.46
CA MET A 75 14.06 -3.05 -0.83
C MET A 75 12.83 -2.37 -1.45
N GLY A 76 12.89 -1.06 -1.69
CA GLY A 76 11.84 -0.30 -2.38
C GLY A 76 11.56 -0.86 -3.77
N PHE A 77 12.60 -1.01 -4.60
CA PHE A 77 12.48 -1.62 -5.93
C PHE A 77 11.84 -3.01 -5.89
N SER A 78 12.34 -3.85 -4.97
CA SER A 78 11.84 -5.21 -4.78
C SER A 78 10.38 -5.24 -4.36
N TYR A 79 9.95 -4.30 -3.51
CA TYR A 79 8.55 -4.16 -3.09
C TYR A 79 7.63 -3.86 -4.28
N GLY A 80 8.00 -2.88 -5.12
CA GLY A 80 7.23 -2.54 -6.33
C GLY A 80 7.12 -3.71 -7.31
N VAL A 81 8.19 -4.47 -7.50
CA VAL A 81 8.18 -5.69 -8.33
C VAL A 81 7.28 -6.79 -7.73
N LEU A 82 7.36 -6.97 -6.42
CA LEU A 82 6.68 -8.05 -5.71
C LEU A 82 5.16 -7.85 -5.68
N ILE A 83 4.70 -6.64 -5.34
CA ILE A 83 3.28 -6.39 -5.05
C ILE A 83 2.42 -6.61 -6.30
N ASP A 84 2.80 -6.05 -7.45
CA ASP A 84 2.02 -6.12 -8.68
C ASP A 84 2.01 -7.54 -9.26
N ALA A 85 3.18 -8.18 -9.32
CA ALA A 85 3.31 -9.53 -9.86
C ALA A 85 2.56 -10.56 -8.99
N SER A 86 2.67 -10.44 -7.65
CA SER A 86 2.02 -11.37 -6.71
C SER A 86 0.49 -11.21 -6.69
N MET A 87 -0.01 -9.98 -6.69
CA MET A 87 -1.46 -9.71 -6.75
C MET A 87 -2.07 -10.18 -8.07
N THR A 88 -1.33 -10.02 -9.17
CA THR A 88 -1.78 -10.49 -10.48
C THR A 88 -1.82 -12.02 -10.54
N LEU A 89 -0.77 -12.70 -10.06
CA LEU A 89 -0.73 -14.16 -9.97
C LEU A 89 -1.88 -14.71 -9.12
N ALA A 90 -2.12 -14.09 -7.98
CA ALA A 90 -3.24 -14.41 -7.09
C ALA A 90 -4.58 -14.32 -7.85
N CYS A 91 -4.87 -13.17 -8.47
CA CYS A 91 -6.13 -12.97 -9.19
C CYS A 91 -6.30 -13.87 -10.42
N GLU A 92 -5.21 -14.24 -11.09
CA GLU A 92 -5.24 -15.09 -12.29
C GLU A 92 -5.45 -16.57 -11.99
N THR A 93 -5.00 -17.03 -10.82
CA THR A 93 -5.19 -18.42 -10.34
C THR A 93 -6.60 -18.67 -9.79
N VAL A 94 -7.32 -17.60 -9.40
CA VAL A 94 -8.67 -17.69 -8.83
C VAL A 94 -9.76 -17.29 -9.82
N GLY A 95 -10.87 -18.03 -9.77
CA GLY A 95 -12.06 -17.79 -10.58
C GLY A 95 -12.74 -16.43 -10.29
N ARG A 96 -13.46 -15.88 -11.28
CA ARG A 96 -14.04 -14.51 -11.21
C ARG A 96 -14.82 -14.22 -9.92
N ARG A 97 -15.55 -15.21 -9.39
CA ARG A 97 -16.38 -15.10 -8.18
C ARG A 97 -15.59 -14.82 -6.89
N TYR A 98 -14.37 -15.35 -6.78
CA TYR A 98 -13.58 -15.32 -5.53
C TYR A 98 -12.39 -14.36 -5.58
N ARG A 99 -12.12 -13.74 -6.73
CA ARG A 99 -11.02 -12.77 -6.89
C ARG A 99 -11.07 -11.65 -5.87
N ILE A 100 -12.26 -11.07 -5.66
CA ILE A 100 -12.43 -9.95 -4.76
C ILE A 100 -12.08 -10.33 -3.31
N VAL A 101 -12.42 -11.55 -2.90
CA VAL A 101 -12.11 -12.08 -1.56
C VAL A 101 -10.61 -12.22 -1.37
N GLN A 102 -9.90 -12.68 -2.40
CA GLN A 102 -8.45 -12.83 -2.36
C GLN A 102 -7.73 -11.47 -2.32
N THR A 103 -8.18 -10.50 -3.13
CA THR A 103 -7.62 -9.13 -3.13
C THR A 103 -7.88 -8.40 -1.81
N LEU A 104 -8.99 -8.69 -1.15
CA LEU A 104 -9.38 -8.07 0.13
C LEU A 104 -8.94 -8.86 1.37
N ALA A 105 -8.24 -9.99 1.20
CA ALA A 105 -7.81 -10.81 2.32
C ALA A 105 -6.90 -10.01 3.29
N PHE A 106 -6.94 -10.36 4.59
CA PHE A 106 -6.33 -9.64 5.74
C PHE A 106 -4.78 -9.63 5.78
N GLN A 107 -4.11 -9.44 4.65
CA GLN A 107 -2.65 -9.55 4.54
C GLN A 107 -1.92 -8.49 5.37
N TRP A 108 -2.33 -7.22 5.23
CA TRP A 108 -1.69 -6.08 5.89
C TRP A 108 -1.90 -6.05 7.40
N SER A 109 -3.12 -6.34 7.85
CA SER A 109 -3.47 -6.28 9.27
C SER A 109 -2.74 -7.34 10.09
N LEU A 110 -2.62 -8.57 9.57
CA LEU A 110 -1.86 -9.62 10.24
C LEU A 110 -0.35 -9.32 10.22
N ALA A 111 0.17 -8.83 9.09
CA ALA A 111 1.59 -8.47 8.98
C ALA A 111 1.99 -7.39 9.99
N LEU A 112 1.18 -6.34 10.18
CA LEU A 112 1.43 -5.28 11.16
C LEU A 112 1.38 -5.78 12.61
N GLN A 113 0.47 -6.70 12.94
CA GLN A 113 0.40 -7.30 14.28
C GLN A 113 1.62 -8.16 14.58
N VAL A 114 2.04 -9.01 13.63
CA VAL A 114 3.25 -9.83 13.76
C VAL A 114 4.49 -8.95 13.88
N SER A 115 4.60 -7.92 13.03
CA SER A 115 5.67 -6.92 13.08
C SER A 115 5.75 -6.23 14.45
N SER A 116 4.63 -5.74 14.97
CA SER A 116 4.55 -5.10 16.29
C SER A 116 4.98 -6.04 17.43
N LEU A 117 4.53 -7.30 17.39
CA LEU A 117 4.93 -8.31 18.36
C LEU A 117 6.43 -8.61 18.28
N CYS A 118 6.99 -8.76 17.07
CA CYS A 118 8.43 -8.95 16.88
C CYS A 118 9.23 -7.74 17.38
N ALA A 119 8.74 -6.52 17.17
CA ALA A 119 9.39 -5.32 17.68
C ALA A 119 9.40 -5.28 19.22
N TYR A 120 8.27 -5.63 19.86
CA TYR A 120 8.17 -5.72 21.32
C TYR A 120 9.13 -6.76 21.92
N LEU A 121 9.27 -7.92 21.29
CA LEU A 121 10.11 -9.02 21.80
C LEU A 121 11.62 -8.79 21.59
N THR A 122 12.02 -8.04 20.57
CA THR A 122 13.44 -7.91 20.19
C THR A 122 14.14 -6.73 20.86
N GLY A 123 13.43 -5.63 21.13
CA GLY A 123 13.92 -4.44 21.83
C GLY A 123 15.01 -3.63 21.11
N GLU A 124 15.70 -4.21 20.13
CA GLU A 124 16.77 -3.60 19.34
C GLU A 124 16.41 -3.64 17.84
N TRP A 125 16.52 -2.49 17.15
CA TRP A 125 16.10 -2.36 15.75
C TRP A 125 16.85 -3.29 14.80
N ARG A 126 18.15 -3.57 15.03
CA ARG A 126 18.93 -4.49 14.19
C ARG A 126 18.43 -5.93 14.34
N ARG A 127 18.21 -6.38 15.58
CA ARG A 127 17.67 -7.72 15.85
C ARG A 127 16.26 -7.87 15.30
N TYR A 128 15.43 -6.83 15.44
CA TYR A 128 14.12 -6.76 14.81
C TYR A 128 14.20 -6.98 13.30
N LEU A 129 15.05 -6.22 12.58
CA LEU A 129 15.22 -6.37 11.14
C LEU A 129 15.74 -7.77 10.76
N LEU A 130 16.70 -8.33 11.51
CA LEU A 130 17.20 -9.68 11.25
C LEU A 130 16.13 -10.75 11.43
N VAL A 131 15.34 -10.69 12.50
CA VAL A 131 14.24 -11.64 12.77
C VAL A 131 13.16 -11.54 11.69
N MET A 132 12.77 -10.32 11.30
CA MET A 132 11.78 -10.10 10.24
C MET A 132 12.26 -10.63 8.88
N ASN A 133 13.53 -10.40 8.53
CA ASN A 133 14.07 -10.93 7.28
C ASN A 133 14.26 -12.45 7.32
N ALA A 134 14.67 -13.01 8.46
CA ALA A 134 14.82 -14.46 8.63
C ALA A 134 13.48 -15.20 8.54
N SER A 135 12.39 -14.61 9.05
CA SER A 135 11.04 -15.21 8.95
C SER A 135 10.53 -15.31 7.51
N SER A 136 11.09 -14.55 6.57
CA SER A 136 10.77 -14.64 5.14
C SER A 136 11.41 -15.85 4.43
N LEU A 137 12.49 -16.43 4.97
CA LEU A 137 13.23 -17.52 4.32
C LEU A 137 12.41 -18.81 4.11
N PRO A 138 11.63 -19.30 5.09
CA PRO A 138 10.75 -20.45 4.87
C PRO A 138 9.69 -20.17 3.79
N VAL A 139 9.18 -18.93 3.75
CA VAL A 139 8.18 -18.52 2.75
C VAL A 139 8.78 -18.51 1.36
N LEU A 140 10.02 -18.03 1.19
CA LEU A 140 10.75 -18.12 -0.08
C LEU A 140 10.87 -19.56 -0.58
N ALA A 141 11.21 -20.51 0.31
CA ALA A 141 11.27 -21.91 -0.07
C ALA A 141 9.90 -22.45 -0.51
N LEU A 142 8.82 -22.06 0.18
CA LEU A 142 7.45 -22.46 -0.17
C LEU A 142 6.98 -21.85 -1.51
N MET A 143 7.43 -20.64 -1.87
CA MET A 143 7.08 -19.98 -3.13
C MET A 143 7.60 -20.74 -4.36
N LEU A 144 8.66 -21.55 -4.24
CA LEU A 144 9.14 -22.39 -5.36
C LEU A 144 8.08 -23.40 -5.84
N PHE A 145 7.19 -23.83 -4.93
CA PHE A 145 6.11 -24.77 -5.25
C PHE A 145 4.87 -24.10 -5.82
N TRP A 146 4.83 -22.77 -5.90
CA TRP A 146 3.71 -22.06 -6.51
C TRP A 146 3.56 -22.46 -7.98
N LEU A 147 2.30 -22.46 -8.42
CA LEU A 147 1.97 -22.70 -9.81
C LEU A 147 2.10 -21.39 -10.60
N GLU A 148 2.53 -21.50 -11.85
CA GLU A 148 2.49 -20.36 -12.77
C GLU A 148 1.04 -20.11 -13.22
N SER A 149 0.72 -18.86 -13.54
CA SER A 149 -0.61 -18.47 -14.00
C SER A 149 -1.03 -19.28 -15.24
N PRO A 150 -2.15 -20.03 -15.17
CA PRO A 150 -2.67 -20.73 -16.34
C PRO A 150 -3.01 -19.80 -17.51
N ARG A 151 -3.46 -18.59 -17.21
CA ARG A 151 -3.85 -17.59 -18.22
C ARG A 151 -2.64 -17.08 -18.99
N TRP A 152 -1.56 -16.78 -18.27
CA TRP A 152 -0.31 -16.37 -18.87
C TRP A 152 0.28 -17.49 -19.75
N LEU A 153 0.20 -18.75 -19.29
CA LEU A 153 0.66 -19.91 -20.07
C LEU A 153 -0.14 -20.09 -21.38
N ILE A 154 -1.47 -19.92 -21.34
CA ILE A 154 -2.33 -19.96 -22.52
C ILE A 154 -1.96 -18.82 -23.49
N GLN A 155 -1.74 -17.59 -22.98
CA GLN A 155 -1.30 -16.46 -23.81
C GLN A 155 0.06 -16.70 -24.47
N LYS A 156 1.00 -17.35 -23.77
CA LYS A 156 2.30 -17.76 -24.32
C LYS A 156 2.24 -19.02 -25.19
N LYS A 157 1.04 -19.57 -25.44
CA LYS A 157 0.81 -20.79 -26.23
C LYS A 157 1.50 -22.04 -25.63
N ARG A 158 1.76 -22.04 -24.31
CA ARG A 158 2.31 -23.18 -23.53
C ARG A 158 1.17 -24.04 -22.97
N TYR A 159 0.43 -24.70 -23.85
CA TYR A 159 -0.81 -25.40 -23.51
C TYR A 159 -0.62 -26.63 -22.61
N THR A 160 0.50 -27.34 -22.74
CA THR A 160 0.82 -28.53 -21.92
C THR A 160 0.96 -28.17 -20.44
N GLU A 161 1.74 -27.14 -20.14
CA GLU A 161 1.93 -26.63 -18.79
C GLU A 161 0.66 -25.96 -18.25
N ALA A 162 -0.08 -25.26 -19.10
CA ALA A 162 -1.36 -24.68 -18.71
C ALA A 162 -2.35 -25.77 -18.27
N ALA A 163 -2.49 -26.84 -19.07
CA ALA A 163 -3.35 -27.97 -18.74
C ALA A 163 -2.91 -28.65 -17.43
N PHE A 164 -1.60 -28.87 -17.23
CA PHE A 164 -1.07 -29.41 -15.98
C PHE A 164 -1.43 -28.54 -14.77
N ASN A 165 -1.20 -27.23 -14.85
CA ASN A 165 -1.50 -26.32 -13.74
C ASN A 165 -3.00 -26.24 -13.44
N ILE A 166 -3.85 -26.17 -14.47
CA ILE A 166 -5.32 -26.15 -14.31
C ILE A 166 -5.81 -27.46 -13.70
N ASN A 167 -5.31 -28.60 -14.16
CA ASN A 167 -5.71 -29.91 -13.62
C ASN A 167 -5.30 -30.07 -12.16
N ARG A 168 -4.13 -29.54 -11.76
CA ARG A 168 -3.72 -29.51 -10.36
C ARG A 168 -4.64 -28.63 -9.51
N ILE A 169 -5.07 -27.49 -10.02
CA ILE A 169 -6.07 -26.62 -9.35
C ILE A 169 -7.43 -27.33 -9.26
N SER A 170 -7.86 -27.99 -10.34
CA SER A 170 -9.11 -28.77 -10.41
C SER A 170 -9.12 -29.89 -9.38
N TYR A 171 -8.00 -30.60 -9.22
CA TYR A 171 -7.80 -31.65 -8.22
C TYR A 171 -8.02 -31.14 -6.79
N TYR A 172 -7.38 -30.02 -6.40
CA TYR A 172 -7.58 -29.43 -5.07
C TYR A 172 -9.00 -28.89 -4.86
N ASN A 173 -9.64 -28.39 -5.92
CA ASN A 173 -11.02 -27.94 -5.89
C ASN A 173 -12.05 -29.08 -5.98
N ARG A 174 -11.61 -30.34 -6.05
CA ARG A 174 -12.46 -31.54 -6.21
C ARG A 174 -13.42 -31.43 -7.41
N SER A 175 -12.99 -30.74 -8.45
CA SER A 175 -13.73 -30.63 -9.70
C SER A 175 -13.49 -31.88 -10.56
N GLN A 176 -14.51 -32.34 -11.27
CA GLN A 176 -14.40 -33.49 -12.19
C GLN A 176 -13.91 -33.10 -13.59
N GLU A 177 -13.81 -31.80 -13.87
CA GLU A 177 -13.32 -31.28 -15.14
C GLU A 177 -11.80 -31.50 -15.26
N THR A 178 -11.39 -32.20 -16.31
CA THR A 178 -9.98 -32.34 -16.70
C THR A 178 -9.77 -31.74 -18.08
N PHE A 179 -8.74 -30.91 -18.21
CA PHE A 179 -8.43 -30.19 -19.44
C PHE A 179 -7.26 -30.85 -20.15
N SER A 180 -7.44 -31.13 -21.44
CA SER A 180 -6.38 -31.55 -22.35
C SER A 180 -5.75 -30.32 -23.03
N PRO A 181 -4.48 -30.38 -23.47
CA PRO A 181 -3.88 -29.29 -24.24
C PRO A 181 -4.72 -28.86 -25.45
N ASN A 182 -5.39 -29.82 -26.12
CA ASN A 182 -6.21 -29.55 -27.31
C ASN A 182 -7.43 -28.67 -27.00
N ASP A 183 -8.01 -28.80 -25.80
CA ASP A 183 -9.16 -27.99 -25.37
C ASP A 183 -8.77 -26.50 -25.23
N LEU A 184 -7.50 -26.25 -24.88
CA LEU A 184 -6.95 -24.91 -24.67
C LEU A 184 -6.51 -24.22 -25.97
N VAL A 185 -6.24 -24.97 -27.04
CA VAL A 185 -5.83 -24.41 -28.34
C VAL A 185 -6.96 -23.62 -29.00
N HIS A 186 -8.21 -24.03 -28.77
CA HIS A 186 -9.40 -23.37 -29.34
C HIS A 186 -9.72 -22.02 -28.68
N ILE A 187 -9.11 -21.71 -27.53
CA ILE A 187 -9.27 -20.42 -26.88
C ILE A 187 -8.65 -19.36 -27.78
N LYS A 188 -9.47 -18.46 -28.32
CA LYS A 188 -9.01 -17.30 -29.11
C LYS A 188 -8.07 -16.45 -28.25
N VAL A 189 -6.77 -16.66 -28.41
CA VAL A 189 -5.75 -15.77 -27.87
C VAL A 189 -5.74 -14.55 -28.79
N HIS A 190 -6.08 -13.39 -28.25
CA HIS A 190 -5.81 -12.14 -28.95
C HIS A 190 -4.28 -12.04 -29.03
N ASP A 191 -3.72 -12.27 -30.22
CA ASP A 191 -2.34 -11.90 -30.57
C ASP A 191 -2.29 -10.37 -30.65
N GLY A 192 -2.60 -9.69 -29.54
CA GLY A 192 -2.32 -8.27 -29.36
C GLY A 192 -0.83 -8.13 -29.44
N ASP A 193 -0.37 -7.53 -30.54
CA ASP A 193 1.00 -7.26 -30.93
C ASP A 193 2.07 -7.58 -29.87
N ARG A 194 3.06 -8.41 -30.24
CA ARG A 194 4.34 -8.54 -29.52
C ARG A 194 5.06 -7.19 -29.29
N ARG A 195 4.56 -6.09 -29.87
CA ARG A 195 4.93 -4.70 -29.61
C ARG A 195 4.29 -4.11 -28.36
N MET A 196 3.59 -4.90 -27.54
CA MET A 196 3.10 -4.49 -26.22
C MET A 196 4.25 -4.39 -25.18
N PHE A 197 5.42 -3.91 -25.61
CA PHE A 197 6.12 -2.89 -24.83
C PHE A 197 5.25 -1.62 -24.92
N LEU A 198 4.02 -1.70 -24.38
CA LEU A 198 3.02 -0.66 -24.47
C LEU A 198 3.47 0.40 -23.48
N SER A 199 4.31 1.26 -24.05
CA SER A 199 4.90 2.44 -23.47
C SER A 199 3.89 3.13 -22.58
N ILE A 200 4.33 3.66 -21.45
CA ILE A 200 3.60 4.67 -20.67
C ILE A 200 3.00 5.76 -21.59
N GLY A 201 3.60 5.99 -22.78
CA GLY A 201 3.05 6.83 -23.85
C GLY A 201 1.67 6.43 -24.40
N ALA A 202 1.22 5.19 -24.22
CA ALA A 202 -0.15 4.79 -24.53
C ALA A 202 -1.18 5.53 -23.68
N LEU A 203 -0.85 5.82 -22.41
CA LEU A 203 -1.71 6.63 -21.53
C LEU A 203 -1.82 8.09 -22.02
N ILE A 204 -0.83 8.54 -22.80
CA ILE A 204 -0.74 9.90 -23.35
C ILE A 204 -1.25 9.95 -24.81
N SER A 205 -1.63 8.80 -25.38
CA SER A 205 -1.90 8.68 -26.82
C SER A 205 -3.20 9.36 -27.29
N THR A 206 -4.18 9.56 -26.39
CA THR A 206 -5.41 10.29 -26.71
C THR A 206 -5.71 11.33 -25.64
N PRO A 207 -6.21 12.53 -25.99
CA PRO A 207 -6.38 13.64 -25.04
C PRO A 207 -7.30 13.27 -23.88
N ASN A 208 -8.33 12.46 -24.12
CA ASN A 208 -9.25 11.98 -23.08
C ASN A 208 -8.56 11.00 -22.10
N LEU A 209 -7.76 10.06 -22.63
CA LEU A 209 -7.04 9.10 -21.78
C LEU A 209 -5.94 9.79 -20.97
N THR A 210 -5.27 10.79 -21.55
CA THR A 210 -4.32 11.64 -20.84
C THR A 210 -4.99 12.39 -19.69
N ALA A 211 -6.17 12.97 -19.93
CA ALA A 211 -6.94 13.67 -18.89
C ALA A 211 -7.35 12.73 -17.75
N TYR A 212 -7.87 11.54 -18.05
CA TYR A 212 -8.25 10.55 -17.03
C TYR A 212 -7.04 10.04 -16.24
N SER A 213 -5.93 9.75 -16.93
CA SER A 213 -4.69 9.31 -16.29
C SER A 213 -4.14 10.40 -15.38
N PHE A 214 -4.18 11.67 -15.81
CA PHE A 214 -3.77 12.82 -14.99
C PHE A 214 -4.60 12.94 -13.71
N VAL A 215 -5.94 12.84 -13.81
CA VAL A 215 -6.82 12.87 -12.64
C VAL A 215 -6.49 11.72 -11.69
N MET A 216 -6.34 10.49 -12.20
CA MET A 216 -5.97 9.34 -11.38
C MET A 216 -4.62 9.53 -10.66
N PHE A 217 -3.60 10.04 -11.36
CA PHE A 217 -2.28 10.31 -10.76
C PHE A 217 -2.35 11.37 -9.68
N MET A 218 -3.05 12.49 -9.92
CA MET A 218 -3.20 13.56 -8.93
C MET A 218 -3.98 13.11 -7.69
N SER A 219 -5.04 12.31 -7.88
CA SER A 219 -5.80 11.75 -6.77
C SER A 219 -4.96 10.78 -5.93
N ALA A 220 -4.20 9.89 -6.57
CA ALA A 220 -3.31 8.95 -5.86
C ALA A 220 -2.23 9.69 -5.06
N LEU A 221 -1.59 10.70 -5.66
CA LEU A 221 -0.59 11.53 -4.99
C LEU A 221 -1.18 12.26 -3.78
N THR A 222 -2.39 12.80 -3.91
CA THR A 222 -3.07 13.51 -2.81
C THR A 222 -3.33 12.59 -1.63
N VAL A 223 -3.83 11.37 -1.88
CA VAL A 223 -4.10 10.39 -0.82
C VAL A 223 -2.82 10.03 -0.08
N GLU A 224 -1.75 9.66 -0.81
CA GLU A 224 -0.47 9.27 -0.21
C GLU A 224 0.17 10.40 0.58
N MET A 225 0.16 11.64 0.06
CA MET A 225 0.71 12.80 0.77
C MET A 225 -0.06 13.11 2.05
N CYS A 226 -1.40 13.08 2.01
CA CYS A 226 -2.23 13.30 3.19
C CYS A 226 -1.98 12.23 4.26
N VAL A 227 -1.93 10.96 3.86
CA VAL A 227 -1.64 9.85 4.76
C VAL A 227 -0.25 9.99 5.37
N ALA A 228 0.77 10.26 4.56
CA ALA A 228 2.15 10.37 5.03
C ALA A 228 2.35 11.51 6.05
N VAL A 229 1.83 12.70 5.74
CA VAL A 229 2.00 13.88 6.60
C VAL A 229 1.14 13.77 7.86
N ILE A 230 -0.14 13.43 7.72
CA ILE A 230 -1.09 13.48 8.85
C ILE A 230 -0.90 12.26 9.76
N LEU A 231 -0.73 11.06 9.22
CA LEU A 231 -0.65 9.85 10.04
C LEU A 231 0.76 9.56 10.53
N PHE A 232 1.81 9.77 9.73
CA PHE A 232 3.15 9.40 10.19
C PHE A 232 3.90 10.54 10.87
N ASP A 233 3.77 11.79 10.38
CA ASP A 233 4.51 12.92 10.95
C ASP A 233 3.72 13.61 12.08
N VAL A 234 2.52 14.11 11.79
CA VAL A 234 1.70 14.85 12.76
C VAL A 234 1.31 13.97 13.94
N GLN A 235 0.91 12.72 13.68
CA GLN A 235 0.54 11.80 14.75
C GLN A 235 1.69 11.54 15.72
N ALA A 236 2.90 11.33 15.19
CA ALA A 236 4.08 11.03 16.01
C ALA A 236 4.49 12.22 16.89
N LYS A 237 4.26 13.45 16.42
CA LYS A 237 4.62 14.70 17.11
C LYS A 237 3.58 15.14 18.15
N LEU A 238 2.28 15.05 17.83
CA LEU A 238 1.22 15.61 18.67
C LEU A 238 0.64 14.61 19.67
N TYR A 239 0.61 13.31 19.34
CA TYR A 239 -0.07 12.33 20.20
C TYR A 239 0.91 11.65 21.16
N PRO A 240 0.56 11.52 22.46
CA PRO A 240 1.30 10.66 23.37
C PRO A 240 1.15 9.19 22.96
N THR A 241 2.15 8.36 23.28
CA THR A 241 2.29 6.98 22.81
C THR A 241 1.05 6.11 23.01
N VAL A 242 0.35 6.26 24.15
CA VAL A 242 -0.88 5.51 24.47
C VAL A 242 -2.03 5.86 23.51
N ILE A 243 -2.14 7.13 23.12
CA ILE A 243 -3.22 7.60 22.25
C ILE A 243 -2.90 7.33 20.77
N ARG A 244 -1.61 7.27 20.39
CA ARG A 244 -1.19 6.95 19.01
C ARG A 244 -1.80 5.65 18.50
N ALA A 245 -1.64 4.55 19.24
CA ALA A 245 -2.15 3.25 18.82
C ALA A 245 -3.68 3.27 18.64
N MET A 246 -4.40 3.93 19.55
CA MET A 246 -5.85 4.10 19.47
C MET A 246 -6.25 4.93 18.25
N ALA A 247 -5.55 6.03 17.98
CA ALA A 247 -5.81 6.90 16.82
C ALA A 247 -5.58 6.18 15.48
N VAL A 248 -4.53 5.34 15.36
CA VAL A 248 -4.35 4.49 14.17
C VAL A 248 -5.51 3.50 14.02
N GLY A 249 -5.96 2.90 15.12
CA GLY A 249 -7.10 1.99 15.12
C GLY A 249 -8.40 2.65 14.65
N VAL A 250 -8.73 3.83 15.18
CA VAL A 250 -9.92 4.61 14.79
C VAL A 250 -9.83 5.05 13.33
N PHE A 251 -8.66 5.52 12.88
CA PHE A 251 -8.42 5.83 11.46
C PHE A 251 -8.71 4.62 10.58
N GLY A 252 -8.21 3.44 10.96
CA GLY A 252 -8.47 2.19 10.23
C GLY A 252 -9.96 1.85 10.13
N VAL A 253 -10.76 2.08 11.18
CA VAL A 253 -12.23 1.87 11.12
C VAL A 253 -12.88 2.82 10.11
N VAL A 254 -12.51 4.10 10.13
CA VAL A 254 -13.03 5.10 9.19
C VAL A 254 -12.64 4.78 7.75
N GLU A 255 -11.40 4.32 7.52
CA GLU A 255 -10.94 3.84 6.21
C GLU A 255 -11.81 2.70 5.68
N ARG A 256 -12.19 1.74 6.55
CA ARG A 256 -13.08 0.62 6.17
C ARG A 256 -14.50 1.08 5.84
N ILE A 257 -15.03 2.07 6.56
CA ILE A 257 -16.32 2.69 6.21
C ILE A 257 -16.23 3.34 4.83
N GLY A 258 -15.15 4.08 4.55
CA GLY A 258 -14.90 4.68 3.24
C GLY A 258 -14.84 3.64 2.11
N GLY A 259 -14.06 2.58 2.29
CA GLY A 259 -13.99 1.48 1.32
C GLY A 259 -15.34 0.76 1.14
N GLY A 260 -16.12 0.65 2.22
CA GLY A 260 -17.46 0.10 2.22
C GLY A 260 -18.52 0.97 1.56
N LEU A 261 -18.29 2.29 1.38
CA LEU A 261 -19.19 3.24 0.69
C LEU A 261 -18.81 3.46 -0.79
N ALA A 262 -17.56 3.17 -1.18
CA ALA A 262 -17.05 3.44 -2.51
C ALA A 262 -17.86 2.74 -3.63
N PRO A 263 -18.23 1.43 -3.54
CA PRO A 263 -19.07 0.79 -4.55
C PRO A 263 -20.48 1.39 -4.67
N GLN A 264 -21.04 1.89 -3.58
CA GLN A 264 -22.38 2.48 -3.52
C GLN A 264 -22.40 3.85 -4.18
N LEU A 265 -21.32 4.62 -4.03
CA LEU A 265 -21.15 5.88 -4.76
C LEU A 265 -21.14 5.65 -6.28
N ILE A 266 -20.56 4.55 -6.76
CA ILE A 266 -20.62 4.17 -8.18
C ILE A 266 -22.06 3.91 -8.62
N THR A 267 -22.85 3.21 -7.79
CA THR A 267 -24.28 2.98 -8.05
C THR A 267 -25.09 4.27 -8.10
N VAL A 268 -24.84 5.21 -7.18
CA VAL A 268 -25.47 6.53 -7.16
C VAL A 268 -25.16 7.32 -8.44
N ASN A 269 -23.97 7.14 -9.00
CA ASN A 269 -23.55 7.75 -10.25
C ASN A 269 -24.45 7.36 -11.44
N HIS A 270 -25.03 6.15 -11.41
CA HIS A 270 -25.98 5.66 -12.42
C HIS A 270 -27.44 6.06 -12.13
N LEU A 271 -27.82 6.19 -10.85
CA LEU A 271 -29.21 6.47 -10.46
C LEU A 271 -29.56 7.95 -10.43
N VAL A 272 -28.62 8.82 -10.03
CA VAL A 272 -28.89 10.24 -9.75
C VAL A 272 -28.24 11.12 -10.80
N TRP A 273 -26.91 11.08 -10.91
CA TRP A 273 -26.16 11.91 -11.85
C TRP A 273 -24.75 11.33 -12.09
N SER A 274 -24.27 11.41 -13.32
CA SER A 274 -23.01 10.78 -13.78
C SER A 274 -21.73 11.31 -13.13
N GLN A 275 -21.79 12.41 -12.39
CA GLN A 275 -20.65 13.03 -11.70
C GLN A 275 -20.83 13.10 -10.18
N ALA A 276 -21.88 12.45 -9.63
CA ALA A 276 -22.20 12.48 -8.21
C ALA A 276 -21.04 11.93 -7.35
N ALA A 277 -20.46 10.79 -7.74
CA ALA A 277 -19.37 10.17 -6.98
C ALA A 277 -18.13 11.08 -6.89
N VAL A 278 -17.73 11.67 -8.02
CA VAL A 278 -16.57 12.57 -8.11
C VAL A 278 -16.79 13.84 -7.28
N THR A 279 -18.01 14.38 -7.30
CA THR A 279 -18.36 15.58 -6.52
C THR A 279 -18.25 15.30 -5.02
N VAL A 280 -18.81 14.19 -4.54
CA VAL A 280 -18.73 13.79 -3.13
C VAL A 280 -17.28 13.61 -2.68
N THR A 281 -16.47 12.88 -3.45
CA THR A 281 -15.06 12.67 -3.10
C THR A 281 -14.26 13.97 -3.07
N THR A 282 -14.53 14.89 -4.01
CA THR A 282 -13.83 16.19 -4.07
C THR A 282 -14.16 17.06 -2.86
N VAL A 283 -15.43 17.11 -2.45
CA VAL A 283 -15.87 17.84 -1.25
C VAL A 283 -15.21 17.28 0.01
N VAL A 284 -15.16 15.95 0.16
CA VAL A 284 -14.52 15.30 1.32
C VAL A 284 -13.02 15.62 1.39
N VAL A 285 -12.30 15.56 0.26
CA VAL A 285 -10.88 15.92 0.19
C VAL A 285 -10.65 17.41 0.50
N PHE A 286 -11.54 18.28 0.02
CA PHE A 286 -11.42 19.71 0.31
C PHE A 286 -11.63 20.01 1.80
N ILE A 287 -12.62 19.37 2.43
CA ILE A 287 -12.87 19.49 3.88
C ILE A 287 -11.69 18.97 4.68
N SER A 288 -11.08 17.83 4.28
CA SER A 288 -9.92 17.29 4.99
C SER A 288 -8.70 18.21 4.90
N LEU A 289 -8.42 18.78 3.73
CA LEU A 289 -7.33 19.75 3.54
C LEU A 289 -7.57 21.03 4.32
N LEU A 290 -8.78 21.58 4.27
CA LEU A 290 -9.14 22.82 4.95
C LEU A 290 -9.11 22.66 6.48
N SER A 291 -9.65 21.56 7.00
CA SER A 291 -9.58 21.24 8.43
C SER A 291 -8.15 21.03 8.89
N GLY A 292 -7.31 20.37 8.08
CA GLY A 292 -5.88 20.25 8.34
C GLY A 292 -5.20 21.61 8.50
N TYR A 293 -5.40 22.50 7.53
CA TYR A 293 -4.81 23.84 7.56
C TYR A 293 -5.30 24.71 8.75
N MET A 294 -6.57 24.60 9.12
CA MET A 294 -7.15 25.45 10.17
C MET A 294 -6.92 24.93 11.60
N ILE A 295 -6.87 23.61 11.79
CA ILE A 295 -6.84 23.00 13.13
C ILE A 295 -5.41 22.70 13.57
N LEU A 296 -4.52 22.30 12.66
CA LEU A 296 -3.16 21.90 13.06
C LEU A 296 -2.38 23.12 13.57
N PRO A 297 -1.75 23.02 14.76
CA PRO A 297 -0.88 24.06 15.28
C PRO A 297 0.40 24.18 14.43
N GLU A 298 0.91 25.39 14.29
CA GLU A 298 2.21 25.65 13.66
C GLU A 298 3.30 24.96 14.50
N THR A 299 4.12 24.12 13.86
CA THR A 299 5.14 23.30 14.53
C THR A 299 6.55 23.88 14.43
N ARG A 300 6.72 24.96 13.67
CA ARG A 300 8.04 25.58 13.45
C ARG A 300 8.61 26.16 14.76
N ASN A 301 9.78 25.67 15.16
CA ASN A 301 10.55 26.06 16.35
C ASN A 301 9.92 25.76 17.72
N ALA A 302 8.82 25.01 17.80
CA ALA A 302 8.21 24.62 19.07
C ALA A 302 8.87 23.36 19.65
N SER A 303 9.16 23.35 20.95
CA SER A 303 9.67 22.15 21.62
C SER A 303 8.51 21.17 21.91
N MET A 304 8.82 19.87 22.00
CA MET A 304 7.79 18.81 22.16
C MET A 304 6.86 19.02 23.39
N PRO A 305 7.37 19.49 24.55
CA PRO A 305 6.51 19.88 25.69
C PRO A 305 5.56 21.04 25.37
N ASP A 306 6.06 22.09 24.72
CA ASP A 306 5.27 23.29 24.37
C ASP A 306 4.13 22.95 23.39
N LEU A 307 4.35 21.97 22.51
CA LEU A 307 3.33 21.46 21.57
C LEU A 307 2.19 20.72 22.28
N ILE A 308 2.49 19.93 23.31
CA ILE A 308 1.48 19.22 24.11
C ILE A 308 0.70 20.22 24.96
N GLU A 309 1.39 21.20 25.54
CA GLU A 309 0.79 22.24 26.38
C GLU A 309 -0.15 23.14 25.56
N SER A 310 0.29 23.65 24.41
CA SER A 310 -0.55 24.45 23.50
C SER A 310 -1.76 23.68 22.92
N ALA A 311 -1.61 22.37 22.66
CA ALA A 311 -2.73 21.52 22.29
C ALA A 311 -3.73 21.33 23.45
N SER A 312 -3.23 21.21 24.68
CA SER A 312 -4.06 21.09 25.89
C SER A 312 -4.78 22.39 26.24
N GLU A 313 -4.13 23.56 26.06
CA GLU A 313 -4.72 24.88 26.28
C GLU A 313 -5.82 25.20 25.25
N LYS A 314 -5.62 24.84 23.98
CA LYS A 314 -6.67 24.90 22.96
C LYS A 314 -7.87 23.99 23.30
N SER A 315 -7.62 22.80 23.85
CA SER A 315 -8.71 21.94 24.34
C SER A 315 -9.45 22.58 25.52
N CYS A 316 -8.73 23.11 26.51
CA CYS A 316 -9.30 23.69 27.73
C CYS A 316 -10.09 24.99 27.45
N SER A 317 -9.61 25.83 26.53
CA SER A 317 -10.33 27.03 26.09
C SER A 317 -11.60 26.72 25.29
N THR A 318 -11.63 25.60 24.54
CA THR A 318 -12.83 25.13 23.83
C THR A 318 -13.87 24.55 24.79
N THR A 319 -13.43 23.85 25.84
CA THR A 319 -14.30 23.34 26.93
C THR A 319 -14.91 24.47 27.75
N ASN A 320 -14.17 25.54 28.03
CA ASN A 320 -14.69 26.71 28.76
C ASN A 320 -15.71 27.52 27.93
N LYS A 321 -15.53 27.62 26.60
CA LYS A 321 -16.52 28.27 25.72
C LYS A 321 -17.82 27.46 25.63
N THR A 322 -17.73 26.14 25.51
CA THR A 322 -18.93 25.26 25.47
C THR A 322 -19.67 25.22 26.81
N HIS A 323 -18.98 25.26 27.95
CA HIS A 323 -19.61 25.43 29.26
C HIS A 323 -20.25 26.81 29.45
N SER A 324 -19.62 27.88 28.95
CA SER A 324 -20.16 29.25 28.97
C SER A 324 -21.43 29.38 28.11
N GLU A 325 -21.44 28.80 26.90
CA GLU A 325 -22.62 28.83 26.02
C GLU A 325 -23.78 27.97 26.54
N GLN A 326 -23.50 26.80 27.13
CA GLN A 326 -24.54 26.00 27.79
C GLN A 326 -25.10 26.67 29.05
N HIS A 327 -24.29 27.43 29.78
CA HIS A 327 -24.77 28.20 30.93
C HIS A 327 -25.58 29.42 30.49
N SER A 328 -25.25 30.05 29.36
CA SER A 328 -26.00 31.19 28.81
C SER A 328 -27.31 30.78 28.14
N MET A 329 -27.39 29.58 27.54
CA MET A 329 -28.62 29.06 26.93
C MET A 329 -29.65 28.56 27.96
N LYS A 330 -29.21 28.16 29.17
CA LYS A 330 -30.11 27.84 30.29
C LYS A 330 -30.73 29.06 30.96
N THR A 331 -30.15 30.24 30.80
CA THR A 331 -30.68 31.51 31.34
C THR A 331 -31.75 32.14 30.42
N PHE A 332 -31.82 31.70 29.15
CA PHE A 332 -32.80 32.21 28.17
C PHE A 332 -34.12 31.39 28.10
N VAL A 333 -34.23 30.29 28.85
CA VAL A 333 -35.43 29.41 28.90
C VAL A 333 -36.02 29.36 30.32
N LYS A 334 -35.99 30.47 31.06
CA LYS A 334 -36.70 30.59 32.33
C LYS A 334 -37.52 31.86 32.40
#